data_AF-A0A967Z8I1-F1
#
_entry.id   AF-A0A967Z8I1-F1
#
_cell.length_a   1.000
_cell.length_b   1.000
_cell.length_c   1.000
_cell.angle_alpha   90.00
_cell.angle_beta   90.00
_cell.angle_gamma   90.00
#
_symmetry.space_group_name_H-M   'P 1'
#
loop_
_entity.id
_entity.type
_entity.pdbx_description
1 polymer ?
#
loop_
_entity_poly.entity_id
_entity_poly.type
_entity_poly.pdbx_seq_one_letter_code
_entity_poly.pdbx_strand_id
1 'polypeptide(L)'
;MCKLFGENWKREHLLRHVGDIRQIADVRLSELSDGPGRGVRIADFKTGSGFAFTVLIDRGMDIGEATYNGIPLAFRSPIGVKHSCYYEPQNSGWLRNFHGGWLITCGLTNVGVSGKDELGSYEMHGRASNLPATLISYGGRWQDDEYELWLEASIRETSFFGFDIQLTRRFSARLGESYLKIVDKIENLSERESPFMLLYHCNFGFPLVSADSRLVLSQSSVQPRDDNAKKAIENHLVMEVPQRGFAEQVFFHDLNTDGQGYATAAVVNEDLDLAGFVSFQKHELPNFIEWKQMGSKEYVLGLEPANCLVMGREQERQRGTLQMLQPGEVRETMLYLGVMSGKMNITKLVNTIQTQNPVLLHTVK
;
A
#
# COMPACT_ATOMS: atom_id res chain seq x y z
N MET A 1 -3.06 -26.24 -7.39
CA MET A 1 -1.98 -26.35 -8.41
C MET A 1 -1.40 -24.97 -8.59
N CYS A 2 -0.08 -24.84 -8.61
CA CYS A 2 0.58 -23.55 -8.80
C CYS A 2 1.00 -23.36 -10.26
N LYS A 3 0.82 -22.16 -10.81
CA LYS A 3 1.21 -21.85 -12.19
C LYS A 3 2.58 -21.19 -12.20
N LEU A 4 3.60 -21.87 -12.73
CA LEU A 4 4.96 -21.35 -12.85
C LEU A 4 5.62 -21.80 -14.13
N PHE A 5 6.44 -20.91 -14.70
CA PHE A 5 7.24 -21.18 -15.90
C PHE A 5 6.41 -21.70 -17.09
N GLY A 6 5.15 -21.24 -17.20
CA GLY A 6 4.22 -21.65 -18.25
C GLY A 6 3.44 -22.93 -17.97
N GLU A 7 3.72 -23.63 -16.88
CA GLU A 7 3.14 -24.94 -16.54
C GLU A 7 2.28 -24.89 -15.27
N ASN A 8 1.37 -25.86 -15.12
CA ASN A 8 0.60 -26.09 -13.90
C ASN A 8 1.24 -27.23 -13.10
N TRP A 9 1.75 -26.91 -11.92
CA TRP A 9 2.46 -27.85 -11.07
C TRP A 9 1.58 -28.38 -9.95
N LYS A 10 1.61 -29.71 -9.79
CA LYS A 10 1.31 -30.36 -8.51
C LYS A 10 2.53 -30.27 -7.59
N ARG A 11 2.30 -30.20 -6.29
CA ARG A 11 3.35 -30.11 -5.27
C ARG A 11 4.40 -31.19 -5.47
N GLU A 12 3.96 -32.45 -5.56
CA GLU A 12 4.87 -33.60 -5.65
C GLU A 12 5.81 -33.51 -6.86
N HIS A 13 5.29 -33.08 -8.01
CA HIS A 13 6.09 -32.96 -9.23
C HIS A 13 7.09 -31.80 -9.16
N LEU A 14 6.66 -30.64 -8.65
CA LEU A 14 7.56 -29.49 -8.51
C LEU A 14 8.73 -29.81 -7.57
N LEU A 15 8.45 -30.47 -6.44
CA LEU A 15 9.45 -30.81 -5.43
C LEU A 15 10.46 -31.88 -5.89
N ARG A 16 10.24 -32.56 -7.03
CA ARG A 16 11.26 -33.43 -7.65
C ARG A 16 12.36 -32.63 -8.35
N HIS A 17 12.11 -31.37 -8.70
CA HIS A 17 13.05 -30.51 -9.42
C HIS A 17 13.92 -29.63 -8.51
N VAL A 18 13.58 -29.50 -7.23
CA VAL A 18 14.29 -28.62 -6.29
C VAL A 18 14.63 -29.36 -5.00
N GLY A 19 15.82 -29.10 -4.46
CA GLY A 19 16.19 -29.59 -3.13
C GLY A 19 15.51 -28.82 -2.00
N ASP A 20 15.12 -27.56 -2.27
CA ASP A 20 14.46 -26.66 -1.33
C ASP A 20 13.52 -25.72 -2.10
N ILE A 21 12.28 -25.56 -1.64
CA ILE A 21 11.30 -24.66 -2.27
C ILE A 21 11.73 -23.20 -2.24
N ARG A 22 12.60 -22.81 -1.29
CA ARG A 22 13.18 -21.47 -1.18
C ARG A 22 14.04 -21.08 -2.39
N GLN A 23 14.43 -22.05 -3.23
CA GLN A 23 15.02 -21.78 -4.54
C GLN A 23 14.07 -20.97 -5.44
N ILE A 24 12.75 -21.16 -5.29
CA ILE A 24 11.72 -20.57 -6.15
C ILE A 24 10.94 -19.48 -5.41
N ALA A 25 10.52 -19.75 -4.17
CA ALA A 25 9.70 -18.85 -3.37
C ALA A 25 10.10 -18.85 -1.90
N ASP A 26 10.32 -17.67 -1.34
CA ASP A 26 10.89 -17.51 0.01
C ASP A 26 10.40 -16.23 0.69
N VAL A 27 10.41 -16.26 2.03
CA VAL A 27 10.32 -15.10 2.91
C VAL A 27 11.58 -15.08 3.75
N ARG A 28 12.53 -14.21 3.39
CA ARG A 28 13.85 -14.16 4.03
C ARG A 28 14.00 -12.92 4.89
N LEU A 29 14.26 -13.12 6.18
CA LEU A 29 14.60 -12.02 7.09
C LEU A 29 16.04 -11.56 6.89
N SER A 30 16.27 -10.26 6.98
CA SER A 30 17.60 -9.63 6.92
C SER A 30 17.60 -8.30 7.68
N GLU A 31 18.77 -7.69 7.84
CA GLU A 31 18.93 -6.37 8.46
C GLU A 31 19.80 -5.50 7.55
N LEU A 32 19.40 -4.25 7.37
CA LEU A 32 20.20 -3.27 6.63
C LEU A 32 21.46 -2.91 7.44
N SER A 33 22.63 -2.96 6.80
CA SER A 33 23.91 -2.80 7.48
C SER A 33 24.53 -1.40 7.38
N ASP A 34 24.05 -0.55 6.47
CA ASP A 34 24.71 0.72 6.13
C ASP A 34 23.78 1.93 6.09
N GLY A 35 24.38 3.11 6.23
CA GLY A 35 23.74 4.40 6.10
C GLY A 35 22.67 4.69 7.16
N PRO A 36 21.79 5.67 6.89
CA PRO A 36 20.68 6.01 7.78
C PRO A 36 19.67 4.88 8.01
N GLY A 37 19.64 3.87 7.14
CA GLY A 37 18.78 2.69 7.26
C GLY A 37 19.37 1.57 8.12
N ARG A 38 20.63 1.69 8.58
CA ARG A 38 21.29 0.65 9.39
C ARG A 38 20.45 0.24 10.60
N GLY A 39 20.33 -1.07 10.81
CA GLY A 39 19.57 -1.66 11.89
C GLY A 39 18.09 -1.90 11.57
N VAL A 40 17.58 -1.42 10.43
CA VAL A 40 16.22 -1.72 10.00
C VAL A 40 16.14 -3.18 9.56
N ARG A 41 15.32 -3.96 10.26
CA ARG A 41 14.97 -5.33 9.88
C ARG A 41 14.03 -5.31 8.68
N ILE A 42 14.27 -6.23 7.75
CA ILE A 42 13.51 -6.39 6.53
C ILE A 42 13.08 -7.85 6.34
N ALA A 43 12.04 -8.06 5.53
CA ALA A 43 11.66 -9.36 5.01
C ALA A 43 11.54 -9.29 3.48
N ASP A 44 12.38 -10.04 2.78
CA ASP A 44 12.33 -10.17 1.32
C ASP A 44 11.36 -11.29 0.92
N PHE A 45 10.37 -10.95 0.11
CA PHE A 45 9.47 -11.89 -0.52
C PHE A 45 9.89 -12.17 -1.95
N LYS A 46 9.89 -13.45 -2.32
CA LYS A 46 9.98 -13.92 -3.71
C LYS A 46 8.85 -14.90 -3.95
N THR A 47 8.04 -14.65 -4.98
CA THR A 47 6.87 -15.50 -5.29
C THR A 47 7.16 -16.52 -6.41
N GLY A 48 8.33 -16.46 -7.02
CA GLY A 48 8.69 -17.29 -8.19
C GLY A 48 8.06 -16.85 -9.51
N SER A 49 7.12 -15.91 -9.51
CA SER A 49 6.47 -15.38 -10.73
C SER A 49 7.27 -14.26 -11.42
N GLY A 50 8.42 -13.89 -10.85
CA GLY A 50 9.13 -12.65 -11.16
C GLY A 50 8.74 -11.49 -10.25
N PHE A 51 7.68 -11.63 -9.45
CA PHE A 51 7.26 -10.65 -8.45
C PHE A 51 8.02 -10.83 -7.13
N ALA A 52 8.66 -9.75 -6.67
CA ALA A 52 9.39 -9.70 -5.41
C ALA A 52 9.21 -8.34 -4.74
N PHE A 53 9.17 -8.33 -3.41
CA PHE A 53 9.04 -7.10 -2.62
C PHE A 53 9.71 -7.23 -1.26
N THR A 54 10.05 -6.09 -0.65
CA THR A 54 10.75 -6.03 0.63
C THR A 54 9.91 -5.26 1.65
N VAL A 55 9.51 -5.95 2.72
CA VAL A 55 8.81 -5.36 3.86
C VAL A 55 9.82 -4.77 4.83
N LEU A 56 9.59 -3.55 5.29
CA LEU A 56 10.39 -2.84 6.27
C LEU A 56 9.75 -3.05 7.67
N ILE A 57 10.18 -4.11 8.37
CA ILE A 57 9.59 -4.52 9.66
C ILE A 57 9.66 -3.39 10.68
N ASP A 58 10.76 -2.63 10.70
CA ASP A 58 10.94 -1.55 11.67
C ASP A 58 10.34 -0.20 11.23
N ARG A 59 9.65 -0.16 10.08
CA ARG A 59 8.99 1.01 9.50
C ARG A 59 7.50 0.75 9.31
N GLY A 60 6.80 0.35 10.37
CA GLY A 60 5.35 0.12 10.30
C GLY A 60 4.93 -1.02 9.38
N MET A 61 5.81 -1.99 9.12
CA MET A 61 5.58 -3.04 8.11
C MET A 61 5.18 -2.47 6.74
N ASP A 62 5.76 -1.31 6.39
CA ASP A 62 5.63 -0.71 5.07
C ASP A 62 6.38 -1.54 4.02
N ILE A 63 6.06 -1.34 2.75
CA ILE A 63 6.76 -2.02 1.65
C ILE A 63 7.70 -1.02 0.99
N GLY A 64 9.00 -1.22 1.16
CA GLY A 64 10.01 -0.29 0.66
C GLY A 64 10.31 -0.48 -0.82
N GLU A 65 10.51 -1.72 -1.26
CA GLU A 65 10.86 -2.03 -2.65
C GLU A 65 9.90 -3.08 -3.20
N ALA A 66 9.58 -2.98 -4.49
CA ALA A 66 8.83 -3.97 -5.22
C ALA A 66 9.28 -3.99 -6.69
N THR A 67 9.41 -5.20 -7.25
CA THR A 67 9.86 -5.42 -8.62
C THR A 67 9.05 -6.51 -9.30
N TYR A 68 8.95 -6.43 -10.62
CA TYR A 68 8.45 -7.50 -11.46
C TYR A 68 9.42 -7.78 -12.60
N ASN A 69 10.00 -8.97 -12.65
CA ASN A 69 11.02 -9.34 -13.65
C ASN A 69 12.18 -8.31 -13.74
N GLY A 70 12.58 -7.75 -12.59
CA GLY A 70 13.63 -6.73 -12.51
C GLY A 70 13.19 -5.30 -12.83
N ILE A 71 11.94 -5.09 -13.29
CA ILE A 71 11.36 -3.76 -13.47
C ILE A 71 10.91 -3.22 -12.09
N PRO A 72 11.40 -2.05 -11.64
CA PRO A 72 10.97 -1.46 -10.38
C PRO A 72 9.53 -0.93 -10.48
N LEU A 73 8.77 -1.12 -9.40
CA LEU A 73 7.38 -0.69 -9.29
C LEU A 73 7.22 0.50 -8.34
N ALA A 74 8.01 0.50 -7.27
CA ALA A 74 7.95 1.48 -6.20
C ALA A 74 8.61 2.81 -6.57
N PHE A 75 8.01 3.93 -6.15
CA PHE A 75 8.77 5.17 -6.04
C PHE A 75 9.76 5.10 -4.88
N ARG A 76 10.97 5.60 -5.10
CA ARG A 76 11.99 5.74 -4.04
C ARG A 76 12.30 7.21 -3.84
N SER A 77 11.98 7.71 -2.66
CA SER A 77 12.34 9.05 -2.24
C SER A 77 13.87 9.20 -2.16
N PRO A 78 14.44 10.39 -2.43
CA PRO A 78 15.87 10.67 -2.20
C PRO A 78 16.30 10.46 -0.74
N ILE A 79 15.35 10.37 0.19
CA ILE A 79 15.58 10.10 1.62
C ILE A 79 15.99 8.65 1.85
N GLY A 80 15.49 7.73 1.02
CA GLY A 80 15.68 6.29 1.18
C GLY A 80 15.07 5.73 2.47
N VAL A 81 15.38 4.46 2.76
CA VAL A 81 15.01 3.82 4.02
C VAL A 81 15.87 4.41 5.14
N LYS A 82 15.22 4.91 6.18
CA LYS A 82 15.83 5.45 7.39
C LYS A 82 15.34 4.68 8.60
N HIS A 83 16.16 4.51 9.63
CA HIS A 83 15.71 3.89 10.87
C HIS A 83 14.67 4.78 11.59
N SER A 84 13.68 4.18 12.25
CA SER A 84 12.62 4.89 12.99
C SER A 84 13.12 5.79 14.12
N CYS A 85 14.37 5.61 14.56
CA CYS A 85 15.00 6.49 15.55
C CYS A 85 15.28 7.91 15.01
N TYR A 86 15.27 8.10 13.69
CA TYR A 86 15.40 9.42 13.06
C TYR A 86 14.04 10.11 12.84
N TYR A 87 12.97 9.58 13.42
CA TYR A 87 11.63 10.13 13.27
C TYR A 87 11.52 11.53 13.88
N GLU A 88 10.95 12.47 13.11
CA GLU A 88 10.71 13.85 13.52
C GLU A 88 9.20 14.13 13.52
N PRO A 89 8.55 14.15 14.69
CA PRO A 89 7.10 14.25 14.78
C PRO A 89 6.53 15.65 14.48
N GLN A 90 7.32 16.72 14.65
CA GLN A 90 6.79 18.08 14.59
C GLN A 90 6.55 18.54 13.14
N ASN A 91 5.42 19.21 12.91
CA ASN A 91 5.08 19.86 11.64
C ASN A 91 5.17 18.89 10.45
N SER A 92 5.96 19.25 9.43
CA SER A 92 6.28 18.45 8.26
C SER A 92 7.52 17.55 8.44
N GLY A 93 7.97 17.30 9.67
CA GLY A 93 9.13 16.45 9.97
C GLY A 93 9.00 15.03 9.40
N TRP A 94 7.76 14.54 9.25
CA TRP A 94 7.46 13.29 8.54
C TRP A 94 8.08 13.23 7.13
N LEU A 95 8.08 14.34 6.39
CA LEU A 95 8.69 14.42 5.06
C LEU A 95 10.21 14.24 5.08
N ARG A 96 10.88 14.34 6.22
CA ARG A 96 12.33 14.04 6.35
C ARG A 96 12.60 12.54 6.54
N ASN A 97 11.54 11.76 6.77
CA ASN A 97 11.56 10.31 6.94
C ASN A 97 10.70 9.56 5.92
N PHE A 98 10.00 10.26 5.02
CA PHE A 98 9.22 9.67 3.93
C PHE A 98 10.14 8.95 2.94
N HIS A 99 10.14 7.62 3.02
CA HIS A 99 10.96 6.77 2.14
C HIS A 99 10.32 6.55 0.76
N GLY A 100 9.06 6.97 0.57
CA GLY A 100 8.24 6.62 -0.58
C GLY A 100 7.83 5.17 -0.48
N GLY A 101 8.61 4.29 -1.09
CA GLY A 101 8.31 2.86 -1.10
C GLY A 101 7.04 2.51 -1.84
N TRP A 102 6.77 1.22 -2.02
CA TRP A 102 5.58 0.79 -2.72
C TRP A 102 4.32 0.95 -1.89
N LEU A 103 4.43 0.86 -0.56
CA LEU A 103 3.35 1.11 0.38
C LEU A 103 3.90 1.80 1.62
N ILE A 104 3.27 2.92 2.00
CA ILE A 104 3.43 3.54 3.31
C ILE A 104 2.10 3.57 4.05
N THR A 105 2.14 3.26 5.35
CA THR A 105 0.96 3.33 6.22
C THR A 105 0.89 4.70 6.89
N CYS A 106 -0.17 5.45 6.58
CA CYS A 106 -0.51 6.70 7.27
C CYS A 106 -1.60 6.42 8.31
N GLY A 107 -1.42 6.93 9.54
CA GLY A 107 -2.29 6.62 10.68
C GLY A 107 -1.50 6.42 11.99
N LEU A 108 -2.11 5.92 13.06
CA LEU A 108 -3.51 5.48 13.17
C LEU A 108 -4.42 6.57 13.73
N THR A 109 -3.84 7.61 14.33
CA THR A 109 -4.57 8.69 15.00
C THR A 109 -4.70 9.96 14.17
N ASN A 110 -3.97 10.06 13.05
CA ASN A 110 -4.08 11.14 12.07
C ASN A 110 -3.59 10.69 10.68
N VAL A 111 -4.20 11.24 9.64
CA VAL A 111 -3.76 11.16 8.25
C VAL A 111 -3.77 12.56 7.66
N GLY A 112 -2.80 12.87 6.80
CA GLY A 112 -2.71 14.18 6.16
C GLY A 112 -1.90 15.18 6.97
N VAL A 113 -2.34 16.44 7.00
CA VAL A 113 -1.58 17.52 7.64
C VAL A 113 -1.46 17.34 9.17
N SER A 114 -0.37 17.88 9.74
CA SER A 114 -0.21 18.02 11.19
C SER A 114 -1.14 19.10 11.75
N GLY A 115 -1.52 18.99 13.02
CA GLY A 115 -2.39 19.97 13.65
C GLY A 115 -2.58 19.73 15.14
N LYS A 116 -3.62 20.34 15.69
CA LYS A 116 -4.02 20.18 17.09
C LYS A 116 -5.53 20.27 17.21
N ASP A 117 -6.12 19.40 18.01
CA ASP A 117 -7.53 19.45 18.39
C ASP A 117 -7.68 19.20 19.91
N GLU A 118 -8.90 18.92 20.36
CA GLU A 118 -9.22 18.59 21.75
C GLU A 118 -8.50 17.34 22.28
N LEU A 119 -8.06 16.44 21.39
CA LEU A 119 -7.33 15.22 21.72
C LEU A 119 -5.80 15.45 21.76
N GLY A 120 -5.34 16.69 21.57
CA GLY A 120 -3.94 17.08 21.58
C GLY A 120 -3.35 17.30 20.20
N SER A 121 -2.04 17.51 20.15
CA SER A 121 -1.30 17.70 18.90
C SER A 121 -1.15 16.37 18.16
N TYR A 122 -1.17 16.43 16.84
CA TYR A 122 -1.00 15.29 15.95
C TYR A 122 -0.12 15.64 14.76
N GLU A 123 0.53 14.61 14.23
CA GLU A 123 1.69 14.72 13.35
C GLU A 123 1.26 14.41 11.92
N MET A 124 1.98 14.96 10.93
CA MET A 124 1.66 14.73 9.52
C MET A 124 1.69 13.21 9.22
N HIS A 125 0.59 12.69 8.64
CA HIS A 125 0.39 11.28 8.33
C HIS A 125 0.51 10.28 9.51
N GLY A 126 0.52 10.78 10.75
CA GLY A 126 0.61 9.95 11.94
C GLY A 126 1.95 9.21 12.07
N ARG A 127 1.95 8.16 12.91
CA ARG A 127 3.16 7.50 13.39
C ARG A 127 3.38 6.10 12.84
N ALA A 128 2.37 5.48 12.24
CA ALA A 128 2.39 4.06 11.85
C ALA A 128 3.68 3.65 11.10
N SER A 129 4.05 4.37 10.05
CA SER A 129 5.27 4.15 9.23
C SER A 129 6.61 4.37 9.95
N ASN A 130 6.59 4.82 11.21
CA ASN A 130 7.76 5.08 12.05
C ASN A 130 7.73 4.26 13.36
N LEU A 131 6.83 3.29 13.47
CA LEU A 131 6.75 2.38 14.60
C LEU A 131 7.36 1.03 14.22
N PRO A 132 8.38 0.55 14.97
CA PRO A 132 8.90 -0.79 14.75
C PRO A 132 7.89 -1.88 15.11
N ALA A 133 7.78 -2.91 14.27
CA ALA A 133 6.84 -4.00 14.50
C ALA A 133 7.42 -5.13 15.37
N THR A 134 6.55 -5.79 16.13
CA THR A 134 6.85 -7.06 16.82
C THR A 134 6.44 -8.21 15.91
N LEU A 135 7.42 -8.99 15.45
CA LEU A 135 7.19 -10.11 14.55
C LEU A 135 6.43 -11.24 15.27
N ILE A 136 5.32 -11.70 14.69
CA ILE A 136 4.49 -12.79 15.23
C ILE A 136 4.81 -14.10 14.53
N SER A 137 4.74 -14.12 13.19
CA SER A 137 5.02 -15.32 12.39
C SER A 137 5.46 -14.97 10.97
N TYR A 138 6.22 -15.87 10.32
CA TYR A 138 6.57 -15.76 8.90
C TYR A 138 6.92 -17.13 8.34
N GLY A 139 6.89 -17.27 7.02
CA GLY A 139 7.41 -18.44 6.35
C GLY A 139 6.68 -18.78 5.06
N GLY A 140 6.83 -20.02 4.63
CA GLY A 140 6.12 -20.58 3.50
C GLY A 140 5.67 -22.02 3.76
N ARG A 141 4.45 -22.36 3.36
CA ARG A 141 3.84 -23.67 3.61
C ARG A 141 2.99 -24.13 2.43
N TRP A 142 2.99 -25.44 2.22
CA TRP A 142 2.07 -26.07 1.29
C TRP A 142 0.69 -26.23 1.92
N GLN A 143 -0.34 -25.82 1.19
CA GLN A 143 -1.73 -26.18 1.41
C GLN A 143 -2.15 -26.95 0.15
N ASP A 144 -2.17 -28.28 0.24
CA ASP A 144 -2.34 -29.17 -0.91
C ASP A 144 -1.33 -28.89 -2.05
N ASP A 145 -1.83 -28.52 -3.23
CA ASP A 145 -1.06 -28.18 -4.42
C ASP A 145 -0.83 -26.66 -4.57
N GLU A 146 -1.02 -25.88 -3.51
CA GLU A 146 -0.76 -24.44 -3.44
C GLU A 146 0.29 -24.15 -2.37
N TYR A 147 1.16 -23.18 -2.61
CA TYR A 147 2.20 -22.77 -1.65
C TYR A 147 1.97 -21.32 -1.24
N GLU A 148 1.66 -21.11 0.04
CA GLU A 148 1.45 -19.81 0.67
C GLU A 148 2.75 -19.32 1.28
N LEU A 149 3.07 -18.04 1.06
CA LEU A 149 4.08 -17.25 1.76
C LEU A 149 3.36 -16.27 2.68
N TRP A 150 3.87 -16.03 3.88
CA TRP A 150 3.30 -15.02 4.77
C TRP A 150 4.32 -14.34 5.69
N LEU A 151 3.94 -13.16 6.16
CA LEU A 151 4.59 -12.40 7.22
C LEU A 151 3.51 -11.72 8.06
N GLU A 152 3.60 -11.86 9.38
CA GLU A 152 2.62 -11.33 10.33
C GLU A 152 3.33 -10.66 11.50
N ALA A 153 2.93 -9.44 11.83
CA ALA A 153 3.51 -8.66 12.91
C ALA A 153 2.49 -7.68 13.50
N SER A 154 2.73 -7.26 14.74
CA SER A 154 1.95 -6.19 15.39
C SER A 154 2.74 -4.89 15.48
N ILE A 155 2.04 -3.78 15.29
CA ILE A 155 2.52 -2.40 15.41
C ILE A 155 1.63 -1.73 16.45
N ARG A 156 2.22 -1.08 17.45
CA ARG A 156 1.47 -0.50 18.56
C ARG A 156 1.75 0.99 18.68
N GLU A 157 0.74 1.81 18.43
CA GLU A 157 0.78 3.26 18.69
C GLU A 157 0.24 3.50 20.09
N THR A 158 1.14 3.81 21.04
CA THR A 158 0.76 3.93 22.45
C THR A 158 1.44 5.10 23.16
N SER A 159 0.78 5.66 24.17
CA SER A 159 1.39 6.57 25.14
C SER A 159 0.69 6.44 26.50
N PHE A 160 1.44 6.60 27.59
CA PHE A 160 0.95 6.30 28.95
C PHE A 160 -0.33 7.04 29.36
N PHE A 161 -0.51 8.28 28.88
CA PHE A 161 -1.72 9.09 29.11
C PHE A 161 -2.50 9.38 27.82
N GLY A 162 -2.21 8.68 26.72
CA GLY A 162 -2.87 8.87 25.42
C GLY A 162 -3.54 7.60 24.92
N PHE A 163 -3.61 7.46 23.61
CA PHE A 163 -4.23 6.29 22.98
C PHE A 163 -3.30 5.09 23.05
N ASP A 164 -3.91 3.92 22.94
CA ASP A 164 -3.28 2.62 22.80
C ASP A 164 -4.01 1.85 21.71
N ILE A 165 -3.46 1.88 20.50
CA ILE A 165 -4.03 1.24 19.32
C ILE A 165 -3.01 0.23 18.79
N GLN A 166 -3.46 -1.00 18.57
CA GLN A 166 -2.65 -2.04 17.96
C GLN A 166 -3.15 -2.35 16.55
N LEU A 167 -2.25 -2.31 15.57
CA LEU A 167 -2.47 -2.83 14.23
C LEU A 167 -1.72 -4.15 14.10
N THR A 168 -2.45 -5.24 13.83
CA THR A 168 -1.88 -6.54 13.46
C THR A 168 -1.97 -6.69 11.96
N ARG A 169 -0.83 -6.71 11.27
CA ARG A 169 -0.75 -6.83 9.81
C ARG A 169 -0.33 -8.23 9.41
N ARG A 170 -1.04 -8.81 8.44
CA ARG A 170 -0.65 -10.02 7.73
C ARG A 170 -0.50 -9.74 6.24
N PHE A 171 0.71 -9.98 5.74
CA PHE A 171 0.98 -10.13 4.32
C PHE A 171 0.88 -11.60 3.94
N SER A 172 0.17 -11.90 2.84
CA SER A 172 0.13 -13.22 2.23
C SER A 172 0.32 -13.12 0.72
N ALA A 173 1.10 -14.03 0.13
CA ALA A 173 1.24 -14.19 -1.31
C ALA A 173 1.32 -15.67 -1.65
N ARG A 174 0.99 -16.07 -2.88
CA ARG A 174 1.14 -17.47 -3.30
C ARG A 174 2.20 -17.63 -4.37
N LEU A 175 2.75 -18.83 -4.41
CA LEU A 175 3.71 -19.27 -5.42
C LEU A 175 3.10 -19.12 -6.84
N GLY A 176 3.75 -18.32 -7.68
CA GLY A 176 3.32 -18.06 -9.05
C GLY A 176 2.41 -16.84 -9.22
N GLU A 177 1.97 -16.21 -8.13
CA GLU A 177 1.19 -14.97 -8.18
C GLU A 177 2.07 -13.73 -8.24
N SER A 178 1.53 -12.65 -8.79
CA SER A 178 2.21 -11.35 -8.93
C SER A 178 1.53 -10.24 -8.14
N TYR A 179 0.93 -10.61 -7.02
CA TYR A 179 0.28 -9.72 -6.08
C TYR A 179 0.45 -10.25 -4.66
N LEU A 180 0.17 -9.40 -3.68
CA LEU A 180 0.03 -9.79 -2.29
C LEU A 180 -1.33 -9.36 -1.75
N LYS A 181 -1.77 -10.05 -0.70
CA LYS A 181 -2.91 -9.69 0.13
C LYS A 181 -2.39 -9.07 1.43
N ILE A 182 -2.99 -7.96 1.82
CA ILE A 182 -2.75 -7.26 3.08
C ILE A 182 -4.04 -7.34 3.87
N VAL A 183 -3.96 -7.87 5.10
CA VAL A 183 -5.07 -7.87 6.05
C VAL A 183 -4.57 -7.23 7.32
N ASP A 184 -5.22 -6.13 7.71
CA ASP A 184 -4.92 -5.45 8.96
C ASP A 184 -6.10 -5.56 9.92
N LYS A 185 -5.80 -5.86 11.18
CA LYS A 185 -6.74 -5.80 12.30
C LYS A 185 -6.32 -4.68 13.24
N ILE A 186 -7.15 -3.67 13.39
CA ILE A 186 -6.90 -2.48 14.19
C ILE A 186 -7.78 -2.56 15.43
N GLU A 187 -7.17 -2.66 16.60
CA GLU A 187 -7.84 -2.81 17.88
C GLU A 187 -7.52 -1.61 18.77
N ASN A 188 -8.55 -1.05 19.40
CA ASN A 188 -8.37 -0.06 20.46
C ASN A 188 -8.21 -0.76 21.81
N LEU A 189 -6.98 -0.79 22.31
CA LEU A 189 -6.62 -1.36 23.61
C LEU A 189 -6.80 -0.37 24.77
N SER A 190 -7.28 0.84 24.49
CA SER A 190 -7.55 1.85 25.51
C SER A 190 -8.90 1.61 26.17
N GLU A 191 -9.03 2.01 27.45
CA GLU A 191 -10.31 2.08 28.17
C GLU A 191 -11.15 3.32 27.78
N ARG A 192 -10.82 3.97 26.66
CA ARG A 192 -11.53 5.14 26.11
C ARG A 192 -11.61 5.06 24.61
N GLU A 193 -12.48 5.85 24.01
CA GLU A 193 -12.51 6.00 22.56
C GLU A 193 -11.21 6.60 22.01
N SER A 194 -10.80 6.12 20.83
CA SER A 194 -9.58 6.54 20.13
C SER A 194 -9.90 6.99 18.70
N PRO A 195 -9.30 8.08 18.19
CA PRO A 195 -9.49 8.46 16.80
C PRO A 195 -8.85 7.41 15.88
N PHE A 196 -9.52 7.12 14.76
CA PHE A 196 -9.07 6.13 13.79
C PHE A 196 -9.06 6.70 12.37
N MET A 197 -7.86 6.98 11.89
CA MET A 197 -7.57 7.45 10.55
C MET A 197 -6.50 6.55 9.94
N LEU A 198 -6.81 5.97 8.79
CA LEU A 198 -5.96 5.02 8.08
C LEU A 198 -5.99 5.30 6.58
N LEU A 199 -4.80 5.36 6.00
CA LEU A 199 -4.58 5.50 4.56
C LEU A 199 -3.39 4.63 4.14
N TYR A 200 -3.62 3.83 3.10
CA TYR A 200 -2.58 3.00 2.46
C TYR A 200 -1.98 3.78 1.30
N HIS A 201 -0.82 4.36 1.51
CA HIS A 201 -0.17 5.24 0.55
C HIS A 201 0.63 4.41 -0.46
N CYS A 202 -0.04 3.85 -1.47
CA CYS A 202 0.59 2.98 -2.47
C CYS A 202 1.28 3.79 -3.57
N ASN A 203 2.62 3.85 -3.59
CA ASN A 203 3.35 4.73 -4.50
C ASN A 203 3.98 3.96 -5.67
N PHE A 204 3.57 4.31 -6.88
CA PHE A 204 4.14 3.80 -8.12
C PHE A 204 5.15 4.80 -8.70
N GLY A 205 6.27 4.29 -9.20
CA GLY A 205 7.35 5.09 -9.77
C GLY A 205 7.73 4.68 -11.19
N PHE A 206 8.76 5.33 -11.73
CA PHE A 206 9.35 4.98 -13.03
C PHE A 206 10.00 3.57 -13.01
N PRO A 207 9.90 2.76 -14.08
CA PRO A 207 9.34 3.09 -15.40
C PRO A 207 7.84 2.81 -15.54
N LEU A 208 7.19 2.20 -14.54
CA LEU A 208 5.75 1.94 -14.61
C LEU A 208 4.94 3.24 -14.71
N VAL A 209 5.32 4.27 -13.97
CA VAL A 209 4.84 5.64 -14.17
C VAL A 209 5.75 6.33 -15.18
N SER A 210 5.16 6.83 -16.26
CA SER A 210 5.81 7.51 -17.39
C SER A 210 4.77 8.34 -18.15
N ALA A 211 5.18 9.11 -19.15
CA ALA A 211 4.24 9.83 -20.02
C ALA A 211 3.30 8.92 -20.83
N ASP A 212 3.65 7.64 -20.96
CA ASP A 212 2.86 6.61 -21.65
C ASP A 212 1.92 5.87 -20.69
N SER A 213 1.89 6.29 -19.42
CA SER A 213 1.08 5.68 -18.38
C SER A 213 -0.25 6.41 -18.17
N ARG A 214 -1.30 5.64 -17.89
CA ARG A 214 -2.62 6.17 -17.53
C ARG A 214 -3.20 5.45 -16.33
N LEU A 215 -3.95 6.19 -15.52
CA LEU A 215 -4.74 5.66 -14.42
C LEU A 215 -6.08 5.13 -14.96
N VAL A 216 -6.44 3.93 -14.49
CA VAL A 216 -7.67 3.22 -14.82
C VAL A 216 -8.42 2.96 -13.53
N LEU A 217 -9.63 3.48 -13.47
CA LEU A 217 -10.54 3.33 -12.34
C LEU A 217 -11.97 3.45 -12.83
N SER A 218 -12.92 3.01 -12.00
CA SER A 218 -14.36 3.26 -12.20
C SER A 218 -14.84 4.14 -11.06
N GLN A 219 -15.36 5.32 -11.36
CA GLN A 219 -15.76 6.32 -10.37
C GLN A 219 -17.17 6.84 -10.61
N SER A 220 -17.86 7.21 -9.54
CA SER A 220 -19.11 7.95 -9.57
C SER A 220 -18.86 9.47 -9.59
N SER A 221 -17.80 9.93 -8.93
CA SER A 221 -17.44 11.34 -8.84
C SER A 221 -15.95 11.54 -8.55
N VAL A 222 -15.44 12.72 -8.90
CA VAL A 222 -14.09 13.20 -8.59
C VAL A 222 -14.15 14.64 -8.11
N GLN A 223 -13.38 14.95 -7.05
CA GLN A 223 -13.24 16.31 -6.53
C GLN A 223 -11.75 16.68 -6.39
N PRO A 224 -11.32 17.84 -6.91
CA PRO A 224 -9.96 18.30 -6.70
C PRO A 224 -9.79 18.79 -5.26
N ARG A 225 -8.63 18.53 -4.63
CA ARG A 225 -8.34 18.99 -3.27
C ARG A 225 -8.28 20.52 -3.17
N ASP A 226 -7.68 21.17 -4.17
CA ASP A 226 -7.37 22.60 -4.18
C ASP A 226 -7.48 23.21 -5.59
N ASP A 227 -7.27 24.53 -5.68
CA ASP A 227 -7.34 25.27 -6.94
C ASP A 227 -6.26 24.85 -7.96
N ASN A 228 -5.13 24.29 -7.51
CA ASN A 228 -4.10 23.77 -8.40
C ASN A 228 -4.58 22.49 -9.07
N ALA A 229 -5.08 21.53 -8.29
CA ALA A 229 -5.67 20.29 -8.79
C ALA A 229 -6.89 20.57 -9.69
N LYS A 230 -7.73 21.56 -9.36
CA LYS A 230 -8.90 21.93 -10.15
C LYS A 230 -8.56 22.30 -11.60
N LYS A 231 -7.40 22.93 -11.84
CA LYS A 231 -6.94 23.29 -13.19
C LYS A 231 -6.58 22.08 -14.05
N ALA A 232 -6.28 20.94 -13.43
CA ALA A 232 -5.82 19.73 -14.10
C ALA A 232 -6.85 18.59 -14.08
N ILE A 233 -8.08 18.84 -13.61
CA ILE A 233 -9.11 17.81 -13.47
C ILE A 233 -9.47 17.11 -14.79
N GLU A 234 -9.30 17.74 -15.95
CA GLU A 234 -9.56 17.08 -17.24
C GLU A 234 -8.50 16.03 -17.60
N ASN A 235 -7.28 16.15 -17.05
CA ASN A 235 -6.13 15.31 -17.39
C ASN A 235 -5.56 14.55 -16.18
N HIS A 236 -6.32 14.45 -15.08
CA HIS A 236 -5.85 13.79 -13.86
C HIS A 236 -5.43 12.32 -14.11
N LEU A 237 -6.18 11.60 -14.95
CA LEU A 237 -5.92 10.19 -15.25
C LEU A 237 -4.74 9.91 -16.20
N VAL A 238 -4.06 10.93 -16.74
CA VAL A 238 -2.92 10.74 -17.66
C VAL A 238 -1.66 11.27 -17.01
N MET A 239 -0.56 10.55 -17.12
CA MET A 239 0.72 10.96 -16.54
C MET A 239 1.52 11.79 -17.54
N GLU A 240 2.14 12.88 -17.10
CA GLU A 240 2.99 13.72 -17.95
C GLU A 240 4.47 13.40 -17.78
N VAL A 241 5.33 13.92 -18.65
CA VAL A 241 6.78 13.90 -18.44
C VAL A 241 7.18 14.65 -17.15
N PRO A 242 8.31 14.33 -16.50
CA PRO A 242 8.77 15.03 -15.30
C PRO A 242 8.95 16.54 -15.51
N GLN A 243 8.42 17.36 -14.59
CA GLN A 243 8.39 18.83 -14.69
C GLN A 243 9.13 19.46 -13.51
N ARG A 244 9.87 20.55 -13.75
CA ARG A 244 10.57 21.25 -12.66
C ARG A 244 9.58 22.07 -11.84
N GLY A 245 9.65 21.95 -10.52
CA GLY A 245 8.80 22.73 -9.61
C GLY A 245 7.32 22.40 -9.70
N PHE A 246 6.98 21.16 -10.09
CA PHE A 246 5.60 20.69 -10.13
C PHE A 246 5.00 20.73 -8.71
N ALA A 247 3.93 21.49 -8.55
CA ALA A 247 3.13 21.44 -7.34
C ALA A 247 2.20 20.23 -7.43
N GLU A 248 2.23 19.37 -6.41
CA GLU A 248 1.37 18.19 -6.35
C GLU A 248 -0.09 18.50 -6.67
N GLN A 249 -0.77 17.52 -7.26
CA GLN A 249 -2.19 17.58 -7.54
C GLN A 249 -2.84 16.39 -6.86
N VAL A 250 -3.87 16.66 -6.07
CA VAL A 250 -4.59 15.64 -5.30
C VAL A 250 -6.05 15.64 -5.71
N PHE A 251 -6.58 14.46 -5.97
CA PHE A 251 -7.97 14.24 -6.36
C PHE A 251 -8.62 13.21 -5.44
N PHE A 252 -9.86 13.48 -5.01
CA PHE A 252 -10.68 12.60 -4.21
C PHE A 252 -11.69 11.92 -5.10
N HIS A 253 -11.66 10.59 -5.13
CA HIS A 253 -12.52 9.78 -5.98
C HIS A 253 -13.51 8.99 -5.13
N ASP A 254 -14.76 8.98 -5.56
CA ASP A 254 -15.72 7.99 -5.09
C ASP A 254 -15.75 6.83 -6.09
N LEU A 255 -15.04 5.74 -5.76
CA LEU A 255 -14.89 4.60 -6.67
C LEU A 255 -16.13 3.69 -6.65
N ASN A 256 -16.50 3.17 -7.82
CA ASN A 256 -17.49 2.10 -7.92
C ASN A 256 -16.88 0.77 -7.48
N THR A 257 -17.72 -0.14 -6.96
CA THR A 257 -17.30 -1.48 -6.57
C THR A 257 -17.77 -2.52 -7.57
N ASP A 258 -17.08 -3.65 -7.61
CA ASP A 258 -17.62 -4.86 -8.20
C ASP A 258 -18.77 -5.47 -7.37
N GLY A 259 -19.36 -6.56 -7.87
CA GLY A 259 -20.40 -7.31 -7.16
C GLY A 259 -19.98 -7.96 -5.84
N GLN A 260 -18.69 -7.90 -5.47
CA GLN A 260 -18.14 -8.40 -4.21
C GLN A 260 -17.72 -7.28 -3.24
N GLY A 261 -17.96 -6.01 -3.60
CA GLY A 261 -17.66 -4.85 -2.76
C GLY A 261 -16.24 -4.30 -2.91
N TYR A 262 -15.45 -4.83 -3.84
CA TYR A 262 -14.09 -4.35 -4.09
C TYR A 262 -14.09 -3.17 -5.08
N ALA A 263 -13.38 -2.11 -4.72
CA ALA A 263 -12.97 -1.06 -5.66
C ALA A 263 -11.54 -1.32 -6.12
N THR A 264 -11.25 -1.05 -7.40
CA THR A 264 -9.92 -1.30 -7.98
C THR A 264 -9.47 -0.10 -8.81
N ALA A 265 -8.21 0.31 -8.61
CA ALA A 265 -7.52 1.30 -9.42
C ALA A 265 -6.19 0.74 -9.93
N ALA A 266 -5.82 1.07 -11.17
CA ALA A 266 -4.60 0.55 -11.80
C ALA A 266 -3.89 1.61 -12.63
N VAL A 267 -2.57 1.71 -12.51
CA VAL A 267 -1.71 2.42 -13.45
C VAL A 267 -1.28 1.46 -14.56
N VAL A 268 -1.59 1.78 -15.80
CA VAL A 268 -1.29 0.96 -16.98
C VAL A 268 -0.22 1.64 -17.80
N ASN A 269 0.84 0.89 -18.14
CA ASN A 269 1.85 1.26 -19.12
C ASN A 269 1.84 0.21 -20.24
N GLU A 270 1.35 0.60 -21.41
CA GLU A 270 1.19 -0.34 -22.53
C GLU A 270 2.52 -0.69 -23.21
N ASP A 271 3.51 0.19 -23.17
CA ASP A 271 4.84 -0.07 -23.76
C ASP A 271 5.62 -1.12 -22.95
N LEU A 272 5.41 -1.16 -21.64
CA LEU A 272 5.98 -2.18 -20.76
C LEU A 272 5.16 -3.48 -20.71
N ASP A 273 3.99 -3.51 -21.34
CA ASP A 273 2.99 -4.57 -21.13
C ASP A 273 2.77 -4.86 -19.64
N LEU A 274 2.71 -3.80 -18.81
CA LEU A 274 2.65 -3.90 -17.36
C LEU A 274 1.63 -2.92 -16.77
N ALA A 275 0.87 -3.39 -15.79
CA ALA A 275 -0.01 -2.57 -14.96
C ALA A 275 0.24 -2.84 -13.48
N GLY A 276 0.34 -1.79 -12.67
CA GLY A 276 0.29 -1.90 -11.20
C GLY A 276 -1.12 -1.58 -10.71
N PHE A 277 -1.62 -2.32 -9.72
CA PHE A 277 -2.99 -2.13 -9.23
C PHE A 277 -3.08 -2.20 -7.71
N VAL A 278 -4.10 -1.52 -7.18
CA VAL A 278 -4.60 -1.68 -5.83
C VAL A 278 -6.08 -2.03 -5.89
N SER A 279 -6.50 -3.05 -5.13
CA SER A 279 -7.90 -3.44 -4.98
C SER A 279 -8.26 -3.60 -3.51
N PHE A 280 -9.36 -3.03 -3.06
CA PHE A 280 -9.68 -2.94 -1.63
C PHE A 280 -11.18 -3.00 -1.38
N GLN A 281 -11.58 -3.42 -0.19
CA GLN A 281 -12.98 -3.41 0.24
C GLN A 281 -13.44 -1.99 0.53
N LYS A 282 -14.37 -1.46 -0.27
CA LYS A 282 -14.81 -0.06 -0.14
C LYS A 282 -15.51 0.23 1.19
N HIS A 283 -16.23 -0.75 1.74
CA HIS A 283 -16.92 -0.54 3.02
C HIS A 283 -15.94 -0.38 4.21
N GLU A 284 -14.72 -0.90 4.09
CA GLU A 284 -13.64 -0.75 5.06
C GLU A 284 -12.84 0.53 4.82
N LEU A 285 -12.62 0.87 3.54
CA LEU A 285 -11.85 2.04 3.08
C LEU A 285 -12.69 2.85 2.07
N PRO A 286 -13.67 3.65 2.52
CA PRO A 286 -14.63 4.32 1.64
C PRO A 286 -14.08 5.43 0.76
N ASN A 287 -12.89 5.95 1.06
CA ASN A 287 -12.27 7.05 0.33
C ASN A 287 -11.12 6.54 -0.54
N PHE A 288 -10.93 7.15 -1.71
CA PHE A 288 -9.77 6.93 -2.55
C PHE A 288 -9.16 8.27 -2.94
N ILE A 289 -7.86 8.41 -2.68
CA ILE A 289 -7.11 9.62 -3.01
C ILE A 289 -6.10 9.27 -4.12
N GLU A 290 -6.11 10.08 -5.18
CA GLU A 290 -5.05 10.10 -6.18
C GLU A 290 -4.07 11.22 -5.82
N TRP A 291 -2.83 10.87 -5.53
CA TRP A 291 -1.73 11.82 -5.37
C TRP A 291 -0.84 11.81 -6.60
N LYS A 292 -0.95 12.85 -7.41
CA LYS A 292 -0.20 13.00 -8.65
C LYS A 292 0.92 14.02 -8.44
N GLN A 293 2.17 13.56 -8.45
CA GLN A 293 3.34 14.40 -8.33
C GLN A 293 4.31 14.13 -9.51
N MET A 294 4.22 14.96 -10.55
CA MET A 294 5.02 14.82 -11.76
C MET A 294 6.32 15.62 -11.70
N GLY A 295 6.82 15.90 -10.49
CA GLY A 295 8.03 16.67 -10.24
C GLY A 295 9.32 15.98 -10.68
N SER A 296 10.27 16.75 -11.20
CA SER A 296 11.63 16.27 -11.46
C SER A 296 12.27 15.79 -10.15
N LYS A 297 12.70 14.51 -10.11
CA LYS A 297 13.23 13.80 -8.92
C LYS A 297 12.19 13.45 -7.84
N GLU A 298 10.93 13.83 -8.05
CA GLU A 298 9.80 13.57 -7.16
C GLU A 298 8.70 12.81 -7.91
N TYR A 299 9.03 12.20 -9.06
CA TYR A 299 8.07 11.67 -10.05
C TYR A 299 7.37 10.39 -9.56
N VAL A 300 6.12 10.53 -9.11
CA VAL A 300 5.36 9.49 -8.40
C VAL A 300 3.85 9.65 -8.60
N LEU A 301 3.16 8.50 -8.62
CA LEU A 301 1.71 8.41 -8.52
C LEU A 301 1.34 7.61 -7.26
N GLY A 302 0.64 8.24 -6.32
CA GLY A 302 0.03 7.60 -5.15
C GLY A 302 -1.41 7.17 -5.43
N LEU A 303 -1.72 5.90 -5.18
CA LEU A 303 -3.07 5.37 -5.18
C LEU A 303 -3.45 5.01 -3.73
N GLU A 304 -4.37 5.76 -3.13
CA GLU A 304 -4.48 5.83 -1.68
C GLU A 304 -5.87 5.46 -1.17
N PRO A 305 -6.18 4.17 -0.99
CA PRO A 305 -7.37 3.72 -0.27
C PRO A 305 -7.31 4.17 1.20
N ALA A 306 -8.39 4.75 1.70
CA ALA A 306 -8.43 5.33 3.04
C ALA A 306 -9.82 5.31 3.68
N ASN A 307 -9.87 5.41 5.02
CA ASN A 307 -11.11 5.63 5.76
C ASN A 307 -11.44 7.11 6.01
N CYS A 308 -10.56 8.01 5.58
CA CYS A 308 -10.60 9.46 5.79
C CYS A 308 -9.96 10.20 4.61
N LEU A 309 -10.01 11.54 4.61
CA LEU A 309 -9.27 12.37 3.66
C LEU A 309 -7.95 12.89 4.26
N VAL A 310 -7.12 13.52 3.42
CA VAL A 310 -5.77 13.99 3.79
C VAL A 310 -5.74 15.39 4.42
N MET A 311 -6.89 15.91 4.85
CA MET A 311 -6.98 17.27 5.38
C MET A 311 -6.66 17.36 6.88
N GLY A 312 -6.41 16.23 7.56
CA GLY A 312 -6.11 16.19 8.99
C GLY A 312 -7.31 15.87 9.88
N ARG A 313 -7.02 15.42 11.11
CA ARG A 313 -8.02 14.99 12.10
C ARG A 313 -9.05 16.05 12.45
N GLU A 314 -8.62 17.30 12.60
CA GLU A 314 -9.54 18.40 12.94
C GLU A 314 -10.59 18.62 11.83
N GLN A 315 -10.17 18.55 10.57
CA GLN A 315 -11.03 18.77 9.42
C GLN A 315 -12.03 17.63 9.26
N GLU A 316 -11.61 16.38 9.48
CA GLU A 316 -12.52 15.22 9.56
C GLU A 316 -13.55 15.38 10.69
N ARG A 317 -13.12 15.88 11.86
CA ARG A 317 -14.02 16.14 12.99
C ARG A 317 -15.05 17.22 12.66
N GLN A 318 -14.62 18.34 12.07
CA GLN A 318 -15.51 19.44 11.66
C GLN A 318 -16.55 18.99 10.62
N ARG A 319 -16.19 18.04 9.75
CA ARG A 319 -17.10 17.43 8.76
C ARG A 319 -18.02 16.36 9.35
N GLY A 320 -17.77 15.91 10.58
CA GLY A 320 -18.47 14.79 11.20
C GLY A 320 -18.11 13.42 10.62
N THR A 321 -16.96 13.31 9.94
CA THR A 321 -16.48 12.09 9.27
C THR A 321 -15.33 11.41 10.00
N LEU A 322 -14.78 12.02 11.06
CA LEU A 322 -13.76 11.40 11.90
C LEU A 322 -14.31 10.12 12.54
N GLN A 323 -13.70 8.99 12.19
CA GLN A 323 -14.04 7.70 12.78
C GLN A 323 -13.38 7.54 14.15
N MET A 324 -14.10 6.91 15.07
CA MET A 324 -13.66 6.60 16.42
C MET A 324 -13.75 5.08 16.62
N LEU A 325 -12.79 4.52 17.36
CA LEU A 325 -12.84 3.15 17.86
C LEU A 325 -13.25 3.18 19.34
N GLN A 326 -14.29 2.42 19.69
CA GLN A 326 -14.68 2.19 21.09
C GLN A 326 -13.66 1.31 21.82
N PRO A 327 -13.64 1.31 23.17
CA PRO A 327 -12.79 0.39 23.94
C PRO A 327 -13.02 -1.08 23.53
N GLY A 328 -11.94 -1.78 23.19
CA GLY A 328 -11.98 -3.18 22.73
C GLY A 328 -12.56 -3.37 21.32
N GLU A 329 -12.90 -2.29 20.61
CA GLU A 329 -13.41 -2.39 19.24
C GLU A 329 -12.28 -2.77 18.27
N VAL A 330 -12.62 -3.67 17.34
CA VAL A 330 -11.74 -4.11 16.26
C VAL A 330 -12.33 -3.68 14.92
N ARG A 331 -11.49 -3.10 14.06
CA ARG A 331 -11.76 -2.88 12.63
C ARG A 331 -10.81 -3.73 11.80
N GLU A 332 -11.34 -4.34 10.76
CA GLU A 332 -10.52 -5.08 9.80
C GLU A 332 -10.50 -4.31 8.47
N THR A 333 -9.35 -4.38 7.79
CA THR A 333 -9.22 -3.87 6.42
C THR A 333 -8.49 -4.89 5.55
N MET A 334 -8.85 -4.95 4.27
CA MET A 334 -8.30 -5.86 3.30
C MET A 334 -8.03 -5.16 1.97
N LEU A 335 -6.80 -5.32 1.47
CA LEU A 335 -6.42 -4.89 0.14
C LEU A 335 -5.47 -5.88 -0.55
N TYR A 336 -5.50 -5.84 -1.87
CA TYR A 336 -4.56 -6.49 -2.76
C TYR A 336 -3.72 -5.44 -3.46
N LEU A 337 -2.41 -5.66 -3.49
CA LEU A 337 -1.45 -4.79 -4.18
C LEU A 337 -0.58 -5.68 -5.08
N GLY A 338 -0.48 -5.34 -6.36
CA GLY A 338 0.10 -6.25 -7.32
C GLY A 338 0.34 -5.66 -8.69
N VAL A 339 0.71 -6.55 -9.61
CA VAL A 339 0.87 -6.25 -11.03
C VAL A 339 0.15 -7.23 -11.92
N MET A 340 -0.24 -6.75 -13.10
CA MET A 340 -0.69 -7.56 -14.23
C MET A 340 0.24 -7.34 -15.41
N SER A 341 0.69 -8.44 -16.02
CA SER A 341 1.60 -8.41 -17.16
C SER A 341 0.97 -9.05 -18.39
N GLY A 342 1.33 -8.52 -19.56
CA GLY A 342 0.87 -8.97 -20.87
C GLY A 342 -0.45 -8.34 -21.31
N LYS A 343 -0.50 -7.91 -22.57
CA LYS A 343 -1.63 -7.18 -23.21
C LYS A 343 -3.00 -7.76 -22.91
N MET A 344 -3.15 -9.08 -23.02
CA MET A 344 -4.44 -9.75 -22.80
C MET A 344 -4.90 -9.64 -21.33
N ASN A 345 -3.99 -9.80 -20.37
CA ASN A 345 -4.35 -9.71 -18.94
C ASN A 345 -4.66 -8.27 -18.55
N ILE A 346 -3.90 -7.30 -19.09
CA ILE A 346 -4.16 -5.87 -18.88
C ILE A 346 -5.50 -5.47 -19.48
N THR A 347 -5.80 -5.90 -20.70
CA THR A 347 -7.11 -5.63 -21.34
C THR A 347 -8.25 -6.20 -20.49
N LYS A 348 -8.09 -7.42 -19.97
CA LYS A 348 -9.07 -8.02 -19.04
C LYS A 348 -9.22 -7.20 -17.77
N LEU A 349 -8.11 -6.80 -17.13
CA LEU A 349 -8.14 -5.96 -15.92
C LEU A 349 -8.88 -4.64 -16.18
N VAL A 350 -8.55 -3.93 -17.27
CA VAL A 350 -9.17 -2.67 -17.65
C VAL A 350 -10.67 -2.85 -17.86
N ASN A 351 -11.06 -3.86 -18.65
CA ASN A 351 -12.47 -4.15 -18.89
C ASN A 351 -13.20 -4.46 -17.58
N THR A 352 -12.62 -5.30 -16.73
CA THR A 352 -13.20 -5.66 -15.43
C THR A 352 -13.44 -4.45 -14.54
N ILE A 353 -12.45 -3.54 -14.43
CA ILE A 353 -12.58 -2.29 -13.67
C ILE A 353 -13.71 -1.44 -14.24
N GLN A 354 -13.73 -1.22 -15.55
CA GLN A 354 -14.71 -0.35 -16.21
C GLN A 354 -16.13 -0.90 -16.15
N THR A 355 -16.31 -2.21 -16.27
CA THR A 355 -17.62 -2.88 -16.22
C THR A 355 -18.04 -3.28 -14.81
N GLN A 356 -17.23 -2.98 -13.78
CA GLN A 356 -17.50 -3.35 -12.38
C GLN A 356 -17.71 -4.87 -12.20
N ASN A 357 -17.03 -5.67 -13.01
CA ASN A 357 -17.03 -7.11 -12.82
C ASN A 357 -16.02 -7.48 -11.73
N PRO A 358 -16.17 -8.65 -11.08
CA PRO A 358 -15.16 -9.08 -10.13
C PRO A 358 -13.80 -9.29 -10.79
N VAL A 359 -12.75 -8.70 -10.21
CA VAL A 359 -11.37 -9.02 -10.58
C VAL A 359 -11.12 -10.48 -10.23
N LEU A 360 -10.43 -11.22 -11.12
CA LEU A 360 -10.20 -12.67 -10.94
C LEU A 360 -9.61 -13.02 -9.57
N LEU A 361 -8.83 -12.10 -9.00
CA LEU A 361 -8.25 -12.16 -7.67
C LEU A 361 -9.29 -12.31 -6.55
N HIS A 362 -10.49 -11.77 -6.73
CA HIS A 362 -11.57 -11.79 -5.73
C HIS A 362 -12.38 -13.10 -5.75
N THR A 363 -12.10 -14.02 -6.68
CA THR A 363 -12.87 -15.26 -6.83
C THR A 363 -12.26 -16.47 -6.12
N VAL A 364 -11.06 -16.31 -5.54
CA VAL A 364 -10.37 -17.35 -4.79
C VAL A 364 -10.74 -17.20 -3.31
N LYS A 365 -11.70 -18.02 -2.84
CA LYS A 365 -12.09 -18.13 -1.43
C LYS A 365 -11.14 -19.01 -0.63
#